data_AF-A0A7W4IGW1-F1
#
_entry.id   AF-A0A7W4IGW1-F1
#
_cell.length_a   1.000
_cell.length_b   1.000
_cell.length_c   1.000
_cell.angle_alpha   90.00
_cell.angle_beta   90.00
_cell.angle_gamma   90.00
#
_symmetry.space_group_name_H-M   'P 1'
#
loop_
_entity.id
_entity.type
_entity.pdbx_description
1 polymer ?
#
loop_
_entity_poly.entity_id
_entity_poly.type
_entity_poly.pdbx_seq_one_letter_code
_entity_poly.pdbx_strand_id
1 'polypeptide(L)'
;MLEKIVQLSPLLGPLFAAIIAVLGWVVAHSFNTRRDRANKRRDMITQYLLEAYRRLEISANRDSKTEEQTIDFESAIADIQLLGSVEQISETVKYLKSHASNGRATIDQVLCSLRNDLRKELNLSEIKNPPLIFRFIRDKTAKKQE
;
A
#
# COMPACT_ATOMS: atom_id res chain seq x y z
N MET A 1 -32.10 -24.91 54.02
CA MET A 1 -31.86 -24.07 52.82
C MET A 1 -30.81 -22.99 53.06
N LEU A 2 -30.80 -22.32 54.22
CA LEU A 2 -29.78 -21.32 54.59
C LEU A 2 -28.33 -21.85 54.63
N GLU A 3 -28.07 -23.07 55.12
CA GLU A 3 -26.70 -23.62 55.17
C GLU A 3 -26.05 -23.85 53.79
N LYS A 4 -26.85 -24.23 52.78
CA LYS A 4 -26.36 -24.40 51.41
C LYS A 4 -25.94 -23.07 50.77
N ILE A 5 -26.57 -21.96 51.15
CA ILE A 5 -26.24 -20.62 50.63
C ILE A 5 -24.93 -20.12 51.24
N VAL A 6 -24.70 -20.38 52.53
CA VAL A 6 -23.44 -20.02 53.22
C VAL A 6 -22.24 -20.78 52.64
N GLN A 7 -22.40 -22.06 52.30
CA GLN A 7 -21.34 -22.86 51.67
C GLN A 7 -20.97 -22.42 50.24
N LEU A 8 -21.88 -21.77 49.49
CA LEU A 8 -21.62 -21.27 48.13
C LEU A 8 -21.01 -19.86 48.09
N SER A 9 -21.03 -19.12 49.21
CA SER A 9 -20.49 -17.76 49.29
C SER A 9 -19.03 -17.58 48.84
N PRO A 10 -18.06 -18.49 49.12
CA PRO A 10 -16.67 -18.29 48.68
C PRO A 10 -16.47 -18.50 47.17
N LEU A 11 -17.44 -19.09 46.46
CA LEU A 11 -17.35 -19.38 45.02
C LEU A 11 -17.80 -18.21 44.15
N LEU A 12 -18.52 -17.23 44.70
CA LEU A 12 -19.05 -16.08 43.94
C LEU A 12 -17.93 -15.14 43.45
N GLY A 13 -16.92 -14.89 44.27
CA GLY A 13 -15.77 -14.04 43.90
C GLY A 13 -14.98 -14.59 42.72
N PRO A 14 -14.49 -15.84 42.77
CA PRO A 14 -13.79 -16.48 41.67
C PRO A 14 -14.65 -16.62 40.41
N LEU A 15 -15.95 -16.90 40.53
CA LEU A 15 -16.86 -16.97 39.39
C LEU A 15 -16.97 -15.61 38.69
N PHE A 16 -17.13 -14.54 39.46
CA PHE A 16 -17.18 -13.18 38.91
C PHE A 16 -15.86 -12.78 38.25
N ALA A 17 -14.73 -13.09 38.88
CA ALA A 17 -13.41 -12.89 38.28
C ALA A 17 -13.23 -13.69 36.98
N ALA A 18 -13.70 -14.93 36.94
CA ALA A 18 -13.66 -15.77 35.73
C ALA A 18 -14.53 -15.18 34.61
N ILE A 19 -15.73 -14.68 34.92
CA ILE A 19 -16.59 -14.01 33.93
C ILE A 19 -15.89 -12.78 33.36
N ILE A 20 -15.32 -11.92 34.22
CA ILE A 20 -14.57 -10.74 33.77
C ILE A 20 -13.38 -11.14 32.91
N ALA A 21 -12.62 -12.16 33.30
CA ALA A 21 -11.47 -12.64 32.55
C ALA A 21 -11.88 -13.12 31.15
N VAL A 22 -12.95 -13.91 31.04
CA VAL A 22 -13.48 -14.39 29.76
C VAL A 22 -13.96 -13.23 28.89
N LEU A 23 -14.71 -12.29 29.46
CA LEU A 23 -15.17 -11.10 28.73
C LEU A 23 -14.00 -10.25 28.23
N GLY A 24 -13.00 -10.02 29.08
CA GLY A 24 -11.78 -9.29 28.72
C GLY A 24 -11.02 -9.98 27.57
N TRP A 25 -10.89 -11.30 27.64
CA TRP A 25 -10.24 -12.09 26.58
C TRP A 25 -10.99 -12.01 25.24
N VAL A 26 -12.32 -12.14 25.25
CA VAL A 26 -13.15 -12.04 24.04
C VAL A 26 -13.03 -10.65 23.41
N VAL A 27 -13.13 -9.59 24.21
CA VAL A 27 -13.00 -8.21 23.72
C VAL A 27 -11.61 -7.99 23.14
N ALA A 28 -10.55 -8.34 23.88
CA ALA A 28 -9.17 -8.20 23.43
C ALA A 28 -8.89 -8.98 22.14
N HIS A 29 -9.38 -10.22 22.04
CA HIS A 29 -9.22 -11.05 20.85
C HIS A 29 -9.93 -10.44 19.63
N SER A 30 -11.14 -9.92 19.82
CA SER A 30 -11.88 -9.27 18.74
C SER A 30 -11.17 -8.00 18.22
N PHE A 31 -10.62 -7.20 19.14
CA PHE A 31 -9.88 -6.00 18.81
C PHE A 31 -8.56 -6.32 18.10
N ASN A 32 -7.81 -7.30 18.61
CA ASN A 32 -6.57 -7.77 17.99
C ASN A 32 -6.82 -8.29 16.57
N THR A 33 -7.82 -9.15 16.38
CA THR A 33 -8.16 -9.69 15.05
C THR A 33 -8.50 -8.59 14.05
N ARG A 34 -9.25 -7.57 14.47
CA ARG A 34 -9.59 -6.42 13.61
C ARG A 34 -8.35 -5.59 13.26
N ARG A 35 -7.50 -5.31 14.24
CA ARG A 35 -6.25 -4.55 14.07
C ARG A 35 -5.28 -5.29 13.14
N ASP A 36 -5.11 -6.60 13.33
CA ASP A 36 -4.21 -7.41 12.53
C ASP A 36 -4.67 -7.50 11.07
N ARG A 37 -5.97 -7.65 10.82
CA ARG A 37 -6.53 -7.58 9.45
C ARG A 37 -6.30 -6.21 8.81
N ALA A 38 -6.52 -5.13 9.55
CA ALA A 38 -6.32 -3.77 9.05
C ALA A 38 -4.84 -3.51 8.71
N ASN A 39 -3.92 -3.93 9.59
CA ASN A 39 -2.48 -3.82 9.37
C ASN A 39 -2.06 -4.64 8.15
N LYS A 40 -2.48 -5.91 8.07
CA LYS A 40 -2.11 -6.77 6.94
C LYS A 40 -2.61 -6.25 5.61
N ARG A 41 -3.83 -5.69 5.58
CA ARG A 41 -4.37 -5.02 4.40
C ARG A 41 -3.54 -3.81 4.00
N ARG A 42 -3.18 -2.95 4.96
CA ARG A 42 -2.34 -1.77 4.70
C ARG A 42 -0.97 -2.18 4.18
N ASP A 43 -0.29 -3.12 4.84
CA ASP A 43 1.02 -3.62 4.43
C ASP A 43 1.01 -4.13 2.98
N MET A 44 -0.01 -4.92 2.64
CA MET A 44 -0.19 -5.45 1.28
C MET A 44 -0.36 -4.32 0.25
N ILE A 45 -1.27 -3.37 0.50
CA ILE A 45 -1.51 -2.24 -0.42
C ILE A 45 -0.24 -1.41 -0.58
N THR A 46 0.44 -1.08 0.51
CA THR A 46 1.70 -0.32 0.48
C THR A 46 2.78 -1.03 -0.33
N GLN A 47 2.91 -2.35 -0.22
CA GLN A 47 3.86 -3.13 -1.01
C GLN A 47 3.54 -3.09 -2.51
N TYR A 48 2.28 -3.29 -2.89
CA TYR A 48 1.86 -3.21 -4.30
C TYR A 48 2.05 -1.81 -4.88
N LEU A 49 1.68 -0.76 -4.14
CA LEU A 49 1.86 0.63 -4.61
C LEU A 49 3.34 1.04 -4.69
N LEU A 50 4.19 0.53 -3.80
CA LEU A 50 5.64 0.72 -3.89
C LEU A 50 6.21 0.06 -5.14
N GLU A 51 5.76 -1.15 -5.45
CA GLU A 51 6.20 -1.89 -6.62
C GLU A 51 5.71 -1.23 -7.91
N ALA A 52 4.44 -0.80 -7.95
CA ALA A 52 3.88 -0.02 -9.04
C ALA A 52 4.68 1.27 -9.26
N TYR A 53 5.01 2.01 -8.20
CA TYR A 53 5.86 3.20 -8.29
C TYR A 53 7.21 2.90 -8.95
N ARG A 54 7.88 1.80 -8.55
CA ARG A 54 9.18 1.40 -9.10
C ARG A 54 9.09 1.04 -10.58
N ARG A 55 8.10 0.21 -10.97
CA ARG A 55 7.89 -0.18 -12.37
C ARG A 55 7.58 1.03 -13.25
N LEU A 56 6.75 1.95 -12.77
CA LEU A 56 6.49 3.20 -13.47
C LEU A 56 7.75 4.07 -13.58
N GLU A 57 8.53 4.23 -12.52
CA GLU A 57 9.76 5.04 -12.51
C GLU A 57 10.82 4.53 -13.50
N ILE A 58 11.00 3.21 -13.56
CA ILE A 58 11.94 2.53 -14.46
C ILE A 58 11.57 2.77 -15.93
N SER A 59 10.27 2.67 -16.24
CA SER A 59 9.75 2.71 -17.61
C SER A 59 9.35 4.12 -18.09
N ALA A 60 9.04 5.04 -17.18
CA ALA A 60 8.63 6.42 -17.50
C ALA A 60 9.66 7.12 -18.39
N ASN A 61 9.24 8.04 -19.25
CA ASN A 61 10.13 8.98 -19.96
C ASN A 61 11.33 8.34 -20.68
N ARG A 62 11.22 7.09 -21.15
CA ARG A 62 12.22 6.42 -22.00
C ARG A 62 11.81 6.52 -23.46
N ASP A 63 12.77 6.93 -24.31
CA ASP A 63 12.61 6.97 -25.77
C ASP A 63 12.41 5.58 -26.38
N SER A 64 13.04 4.55 -25.78
CA SER A 64 12.83 3.15 -26.14
C SER A 64 12.61 2.31 -24.90
N LYS A 65 11.54 1.51 -24.90
CA LYS A 65 11.19 0.55 -23.85
C LYS A 65 11.38 -0.85 -24.40
N THR A 66 11.90 -1.77 -23.57
CA THR A 66 11.84 -3.20 -23.89
C THR A 66 10.40 -3.70 -23.74
N GLU A 67 10.09 -4.86 -24.32
CA GLU A 67 8.76 -5.48 -24.16
C GLU A 67 8.42 -5.72 -22.68
N GLU A 68 9.39 -6.23 -21.92
CA GLU A 68 9.28 -6.41 -20.46
C GLU A 68 8.92 -5.10 -19.74
N GLN A 69 9.57 -3.99 -20.11
CA GLN A 69 9.29 -2.68 -19.52
C GLN A 69 7.89 -2.14 -19.85
N THR A 70 7.36 -2.50 -21.02
CA THR A 70 5.99 -2.17 -21.43
C THR A 70 4.99 -2.96 -20.58
N ILE A 71 5.19 -4.27 -20.45
CA ILE A 71 4.34 -5.14 -19.63
C ILE A 71 4.37 -4.71 -18.16
N ASP A 72 5.55 -4.39 -17.62
CA ASP A 72 5.70 -3.90 -16.24
C ASP A 72 4.96 -2.58 -16.02
N PHE A 73 4.98 -1.70 -17.02
CA PHE A 73 4.28 -0.43 -16.97
C PHE A 73 2.74 -0.65 -16.98
N GLU A 74 2.23 -1.50 -17.87
CA GLU A 74 0.81 -1.85 -17.92
C GLU A 74 0.32 -2.51 -16.63
N SER A 75 1.12 -3.44 -16.09
CA SER A 75 0.87 -4.11 -14.82
C SER A 75 0.80 -3.11 -13.66
N ALA A 76 1.73 -2.15 -13.60
CA ALA A 76 1.72 -1.12 -12.57
C ALA A 76 0.47 -0.21 -12.65
N ILE A 77 0.01 0.12 -13.86
CA ILE A 77 -1.24 0.87 -14.05
C ILE A 77 -2.45 0.07 -13.53
N ALA A 78 -2.50 -1.24 -13.80
CA ALA A 78 -3.56 -2.12 -13.30
C ALA A 78 -3.55 -2.20 -11.76
N ASP A 79 -2.37 -2.34 -11.14
CA ASP A 79 -2.21 -2.36 -9.69
C ASP A 79 -2.73 -1.07 -9.05
N ILE A 80 -2.44 0.09 -9.65
CA ILE A 80 -2.94 1.39 -9.15
C ILE A 80 -4.46 1.49 -9.30
N GLN A 81 -5.03 1.01 -10.40
CA GLN A 81 -6.49 1.03 -10.59
C GLN A 81 -7.22 0.14 -9.57
N LEU A 82 -6.61 -0.98 -9.16
CA LEU A 82 -7.19 -1.92 -8.22
C LEU A 82 -7.01 -1.50 -6.75
N LEU A 83 -5.81 -1.01 -6.40
CA LEU A 83 -5.36 -0.85 -5.01
C LEU A 83 -5.11 0.60 -4.61
N GLY A 84 -5.10 1.51 -5.59
CA GLY A 84 -4.77 2.91 -5.37
C GLY A 84 -5.85 3.70 -4.65
N SER A 85 -5.45 4.86 -4.13
CA SER A 85 -6.39 5.85 -3.60
C SER A 85 -7.21 6.50 -4.71
N VAL A 86 -8.34 7.12 -4.36
CA VAL A 86 -9.19 7.82 -5.33
C VAL A 86 -8.40 8.90 -6.10
N GLU A 87 -7.47 9.57 -5.42
CA GLU A 87 -6.58 10.56 -6.02
C GLU A 87 -5.63 9.92 -7.04
N GLN A 88 -4.95 8.84 -6.66
CA GLN A 88 -4.04 8.11 -7.54
C GLN A 88 -4.75 7.60 -8.80
N ILE A 89 -5.96 7.04 -8.64
CA ILE A 89 -6.77 6.56 -9.77
C ILE A 89 -7.14 7.73 -10.68
N SER A 90 -7.58 8.85 -10.12
CA SER A 90 -7.93 10.06 -10.87
C SER A 90 -6.74 10.59 -11.69
N GLU A 91 -5.57 10.74 -11.07
CA GLU A 91 -4.35 11.20 -11.77
C GLU A 91 -3.92 10.21 -12.85
N THR A 92 -4.05 8.90 -12.60
CA THR A 92 -3.75 7.86 -13.58
C THR A 92 -4.67 7.95 -14.79
N VAL A 93 -5.98 8.14 -14.58
CA VAL A 93 -6.95 8.30 -15.67
C VAL A 93 -6.67 9.57 -16.48
N LYS A 94 -6.33 10.68 -15.83
CA LYS A 94 -5.95 11.94 -16.51
C LYS A 94 -4.70 11.74 -17.38
N TYR A 95 -3.69 11.06 -16.84
CA TYR A 95 -2.48 10.71 -17.57
C TYR A 95 -2.80 9.87 -18.81
N LEU A 96 -3.53 8.75 -18.66
CA LEU A 96 -3.85 7.84 -19.76
C LEU A 96 -4.65 8.55 -20.88
N LYS A 97 -5.65 9.36 -20.53
CA LYS A 97 -6.43 10.14 -21.51
C LYS A 97 -5.58 11.15 -22.27
N SER A 98 -4.66 11.81 -21.56
CA SER A 98 -3.76 12.80 -22.16
C SER A 98 -2.71 12.14 -23.04
N HIS A 99 -2.22 10.97 -22.64
CA HIS A 99 -1.27 10.15 -23.40
C HIS A 99 -1.90 9.67 -24.71
N ALA A 100 -3.13 9.16 -24.64
CA ALA A 100 -3.88 8.70 -25.82
C ALA A 100 -4.19 9.83 -26.83
N SER A 101 -4.48 11.04 -26.35
CA SER A 101 -4.86 12.17 -27.22
C SER A 101 -3.67 12.86 -27.88
N ASN A 102 -2.61 13.16 -27.11
CA ASN A 102 -1.57 14.11 -27.52
C ASN A 102 -0.15 13.52 -27.48
N GLY A 103 0.04 12.30 -26.98
CA GLY A 103 1.35 11.62 -26.90
C GLY A 103 2.41 12.30 -26.02
N ARG A 104 2.06 13.39 -25.31
CA ARG A 104 2.99 14.20 -24.50
C ARG A 104 2.62 14.28 -23.02
N ALA A 105 1.81 13.34 -22.53
CA ALA A 105 1.48 13.32 -21.11
C ALA A 105 2.69 12.89 -20.27
N THR A 106 2.95 13.60 -19.19
CA THR A 106 3.95 13.21 -18.18
C THR A 106 3.27 12.43 -17.07
N ILE A 107 3.90 11.34 -16.63
CA ILE A 107 3.38 10.49 -15.54
C ILE A 107 3.70 11.06 -14.14
N ASP A 108 4.41 12.19 -14.10
CA ASP A 108 4.97 12.78 -12.88
C ASP A 108 3.92 13.00 -11.78
N GLN A 109 2.68 13.37 -12.14
CA GLN A 109 1.59 13.55 -11.16
C GLN A 109 1.21 12.24 -10.47
N VAL A 110 1.15 11.13 -11.22
CA VAL A 110 0.89 9.80 -10.67
C VAL A 110 2.02 9.40 -9.74
N LEU A 111 3.29 9.61 -10.16
CA LEU A 111 4.46 9.32 -9.33
C LEU A 111 4.51 10.19 -8.06
N CYS A 112 4.13 11.47 -8.13
CA CYS A 112 4.02 12.36 -6.98
C CYS A 112 2.99 11.85 -5.98
N SER A 113 1.78 11.53 -6.45
CA SER A 113 0.69 11.04 -5.60
C SER A 113 1.08 9.73 -4.90
N LEU A 114 1.61 8.76 -5.64
CA LEU A 114 2.13 7.50 -5.08
C LEU A 114 3.22 7.74 -4.03
N ARG A 115 4.21 8.59 -4.34
CA ARG A 115 5.31 8.89 -3.42
C ARG A 115 4.79 9.54 -2.14
N ASN A 116 3.84 10.45 -2.23
CA ASN A 116 3.30 11.14 -1.07
C ASN A 116 2.54 10.18 -0.14
N ASP A 117 1.71 9.30 -0.71
CA ASP A 117 0.99 8.29 0.06
C ASP A 117 1.95 7.27 0.70
N LEU A 118 2.97 6.80 -0.04
CA LEU A 118 4.00 5.90 0.51
C LEU A 118 4.79 6.56 1.64
N ARG A 119 5.10 7.86 1.53
CA ARG A 119 5.78 8.61 2.60
C ARG A 119 4.89 8.77 3.83
N LYS A 120 3.59 9.01 3.64
CA LYS A 120 2.62 9.10 4.72
C LYS A 120 2.52 7.79 5.51
N GLU A 121 2.48 6.64 4.82
CA GLU A 121 2.50 5.32 5.47
C GLU A 121 3.78 5.10 6.31
N LEU A 122 4.90 5.71 5.90
CA LEU A 122 6.17 5.68 6.63
C LEU A 122 6.32 6.81 7.68
N ASN A 123 5.29 7.63 7.91
CA ASN A 123 5.34 8.83 8.77
C ASN A 123 6.46 9.81 8.37
N LEU A 124 6.74 9.95 7.07
CA LEU A 124 7.71 10.89 6.51
C LEU A 124 7.01 12.14 6.00
N SER A 125 7.66 13.31 6.14
CA SER A 125 7.13 14.59 5.65
C SER A 125 6.90 14.59 4.15
N GLU A 126 5.85 15.28 3.69
CA GLU A 126 5.57 15.43 2.26
C GLU A 126 6.69 16.20 1.52
N ILE A 127 6.89 15.88 0.24
CA ILE A 127 7.82 16.59 -0.65
C ILE A 127 7.01 17.22 -1.78
N LYS A 128 7.08 18.55 -1.92
CA LYS A 128 6.34 19.30 -2.94
C LYS A 128 6.95 19.23 -4.34
N ASN A 129 8.26 18.97 -4.43
CA ASN A 129 8.96 18.94 -5.70
C ASN A 129 8.71 17.61 -6.43
N PRO A 130 8.51 17.61 -7.77
CA PRO A 130 8.40 16.39 -8.55
C PRO A 130 9.59 15.44 -8.34
N PRO A 131 9.40 14.11 -8.45
CA PRO A 131 10.50 13.17 -8.38
C PRO A 131 11.47 13.39 -9.54
N LEU A 132 12.75 13.59 -9.22
CA LEU A 132 13.82 13.64 -10.22
C LEU A 132 14.33 12.22 -10.44
N ILE A 133 14.17 11.74 -11.66
CA ILE A 133 14.59 10.39 -12.06
C ILE A 133 16.01 10.47 -12.61
N PHE A 134 16.98 9.91 -11.88
CA PHE A 134 18.36 9.80 -12.33
C PHE A 134 18.54 8.59 -13.25
N ARG A 135 19.24 8.76 -14.38
CA ARG A 135 19.52 7.65 -15.31
C ARG A 135 20.93 7.73 -15.86
N PHE A 136 21.56 6.56 -15.94
CA PHE A 136 22.81 6.40 -16.68
C PHE A 136 22.54 6.39 -18.19
N ILE A 137 23.30 7.20 -18.92
CA ILE A 137 23.39 7.10 -20.38
C ILE A 137 24.22 5.84 -20.68
N ARG A 138 23.60 4.84 -21.32
CA ARG A 138 24.30 3.65 -21.78
C ARG A 138 24.50 3.76 -23.29
N ASP A 139 25.75 3.84 -23.72
CA ASP A 139 26.07 3.78 -25.14
C ASP A 139 25.82 2.36 -25.66
N LYS A 140 24.90 2.23 -26.63
CA LYS A 140 24.53 0.94 -27.22
C LYS A 140 25.63 0.40 -28.15
N THR A 141 26.64 1.20 -28.50
CA THR A 141 27.73 0.78 -29.41
C THR A 141 28.79 -0.11 -28.76
N ALA A 142 28.91 -0.11 -27.42
CA ALA A 142 29.94 -0.86 -26.70
C ALA A 142 29.73 -2.40 -26.67
N LYS A 143 28.58 -2.92 -27.11
CA LYS A 143 28.24 -4.35 -27.04
C LYS A 143 28.52 -5.17 -28.32
N LYS A 144 29.17 -4.59 -29.33
CA LYS A 144 29.39 -5.28 -30.62
C LYS A 144 30.78 -5.92 -30.78
N GLN A 145 31.55 -6.08 -29.69
CA GLN A 145 32.93 -6.59 -29.73
C GLN A 145 33.19 -7.86 -28.89
N GLU A 146 32.15 -8.56 -28.42
CA GLU A 146 32.29 -9.89 -27.80
C GLU A 146 31.55 -10.95 -28.61
#